data_AF-A0AB74R8N4-F1
#
_entry.id   AF-A0AB74R8N4-F1
#
_cell.length_a   1.000
_cell.length_b   1.000
_cell.length_c   1.000
_cell.angle_alpha   90.00
_cell.angle_beta   90.00
_cell.angle_gamma   90.00
#
_symmetry.space_group_name_H-M   'P 1'
#
loop_
_entity.id
_entity.type
_entity.pdbx_description
1 polymer ?
#
loop_
_entity_poly.entity_id
_entity_poly.type
_entity_poly.pdbx_seq_one_letter_code
_entity_poly.pdbx_strand_id
1 'polypeptide(L)'
;MDKGICDKNSKQVLENIHNKKIALFGTMGASKKGSYGASIIEKIESIIPKDNEILGSFICQGKIAEGLKAKYKEMLKLSPDNEHIRQQLNNHEESQSHPDEQEIYEASMFAKNMMIKASIV
;
A
#
# COMPACT_ATOMS: atom_id res chain seq x y z
N MET A 1 -1.16 -3.08 4.62
CA MET A 1 -0.78 -1.83 5.32
C MET A 1 -1.64 -1.66 6.56
N ASP A 2 -1.04 -1.32 7.70
CA ASP A 2 -1.73 -0.95 8.93
C ASP A 2 -1.50 0.55 9.17
N LYS A 3 -2.58 1.34 9.22
CA LYS A 3 -2.57 2.79 9.53
C LYS A 3 -1.49 3.61 8.79
N GLY A 4 -1.24 3.32 7.51
CA GLY A 4 -0.31 4.09 6.68
C GLY A 4 1.16 3.66 6.76
N ILE A 5 1.44 2.46 7.28
CA ILE A 5 2.73 1.76 7.17
C ILE A 5 2.49 0.25 7.02
N CYS A 6 3.55 -0.57 6.98
CA CYS A 6 3.45 -2.03 7.04
C CYS A 6 2.96 -2.51 8.42
N ASP A 7 2.39 -3.72 8.48
CA ASP A 7 1.98 -4.32 9.75
C ASP A 7 3.18 -4.59 10.67
N LYS A 8 2.93 -4.86 11.95
CA LYS A 8 3.97 -5.05 12.97
C LYS A 8 4.99 -6.13 12.59
N ASN A 9 4.56 -7.24 12.00
CA ASN A 9 5.47 -8.34 11.67
C ASN A 9 6.36 -7.95 10.48
N SER A 10 5.75 -7.37 9.43
CA SER A 10 6.49 -6.84 8.29
C SER A 10 7.48 -5.75 8.70
N LYS A 11 7.08 -4.84 9.60
CA LYS A 11 7.96 -3.82 10.17
C LYS A 11 9.17 -4.44 10.87
N GLN A 12 8.94 -5.43 11.73
CA GLN A 12 10.02 -6.10 12.44
C GLN A 12 11.00 -6.79 11.48
N VAL A 13 10.53 -7.42 10.40
CA VAL A 13 11.41 -8.00 9.38
C VAL A 13 12.24 -6.91 8.71
N LEU A 14 11.62 -5.82 8.28
CA LEU A 14 12.29 -4.72 7.57
C LEU A 14 13.32 -3.98 8.43
N GLU A 15 13.08 -3.84 9.73
CA GLU A 15 14.01 -3.20 10.66
C GLU A 15 15.26 -4.06 10.97
N ASN A 16 15.19 -5.38 10.73
CA ASN A 16 16.25 -6.34 11.12
C ASN A 16 16.89 -7.06 9.93
N ILE A 17 16.47 -6.77 8.69
CA ILE A 17 17.06 -7.33 7.48
C ILE A 17 18.31 -6.54 7.10
N HIS A 18 19.38 -7.24 6.71
CA HIS A 18 20.69 -6.64 6.44
C HIS A 18 21.37 -7.27 5.23
N ASN A 19 22.15 -6.48 4.49
CA ASN A 19 22.92 -6.89 3.32
C ASN A 19 22.07 -7.64 2.28
N LYS A 20 20.85 -7.18 2.03
CA LYS A 20 19.93 -7.76 1.02
C LYS A 20 19.57 -6.75 -0.05
N LYS A 21 19.20 -7.29 -1.22
CA LYS A 21 18.46 -6.58 -2.25
C LYS A 21 16.97 -6.71 -1.96
N ILE A 22 16.27 -5.59 -1.85
CA ILE A 22 14.87 -5.51 -1.40
C ILE A 22 14.02 -4.90 -2.51
N ALA A 23 12.92 -5.57 -2.84
CA ALA A 23 11.84 -5.01 -3.63
C ALA A 23 10.61 -4.85 -2.74
N LEU A 24 10.00 -3.66 -2.75
CA LEU A 24 8.81 -3.37 -1.96
C LEU A 24 7.56 -3.51 -2.84
N PHE A 25 6.62 -4.32 -2.40
CA PHE A 25 5.34 -4.52 -3.07
C PHE A 25 4.21 -4.41 -2.05
N GLY A 26 3.14 -3.71 -2.40
CA GLY A 26 1.98 -3.66 -1.52
C GLY A 26 0.72 -3.12 -2.18
N THR A 27 -0.38 -3.24 -1.44
CA THR A 27 -1.65 -2.61 -1.77
C THR A 27 -2.07 -1.69 -0.63
N MET A 28 -2.84 -0.66 -0.96
CA MET A 28 -3.46 0.24 0.02
C MET A 28 -4.95 0.41 -0.28
N GLY A 29 -5.77 0.58 0.75
CA GLY A 29 -7.20 0.87 0.56
C GLY A 29 -7.47 2.28 0.03
N ALA A 30 -6.48 3.18 0.11
CA ALA A 30 -6.59 4.53 -0.42
C ALA A 30 -6.54 4.51 -1.96
N SER A 31 -7.21 5.47 -2.59
CA SER A 31 -7.14 5.63 -4.04
C SER A 31 -5.73 6.01 -4.49
N LYS A 32 -5.38 5.62 -5.72
CA LYS A 32 -4.12 6.02 -6.37
C LYS A 32 -4.03 7.53 -6.64
N LYS A 33 -5.12 8.29 -6.47
CA LYS A 33 -5.17 9.73 -6.74
C LYS A 33 -4.43 10.48 -5.62
N GLY A 34 -3.21 10.93 -5.90
CA GLY A 34 -2.41 11.78 -5.01
C GLY A 34 -1.10 11.15 -4.54
N SER A 35 -0.41 11.82 -3.61
CA SER A 35 0.93 11.45 -3.12
C SER A 35 0.92 10.44 -1.96
N TYR A 36 -0.25 10.02 -1.48
CA TYR A 36 -0.34 9.20 -0.27
C TYR A 36 0.41 7.86 -0.39
N GLY A 37 0.29 7.18 -1.53
CA GLY A 37 1.03 5.94 -1.79
C GLY A 37 2.54 6.14 -1.73
N ALA A 38 3.06 7.22 -2.33
CA ALA A 38 4.47 7.57 -2.26
C ALA A 38 4.92 7.82 -0.81
N SER A 39 4.11 8.53 -0.01
CA SER A 39 4.42 8.77 1.41
C SER A 39 4.47 7.49 2.25
N ILE A 40 3.70 6.45 1.89
CA ILE A 40 3.77 5.14 2.55
C ILE A 40 5.09 4.47 2.22
N ILE A 41 5.48 4.48 0.94
CA ILE A 41 6.75 3.91 0.49
C ILE A 41 7.91 4.62 1.19
N GLU A 42 7.97 5.95 1.20
CA GLU A 42 9.03 6.70 1.88
C GLU A 42 9.16 6.33 3.37
N LYS A 43 8.03 6.17 4.07
CA LYS A 43 8.04 5.71 5.48
C LYS A 43 8.59 4.30 5.64
N ILE A 44 8.23 3.39 4.73
CA ILE A 44 8.72 2.02 4.76
C ILE A 44 10.23 1.98 4.44
N GLU A 45 10.68 2.73 3.44
CA GLU A 45 12.09 2.82 3.09
C GLU A 45 12.91 3.42 4.25
N SER A 46 12.34 4.33 5.03
CA SER A 46 13.02 4.99 6.17
C SER A 46 13.35 4.05 7.34
N ILE A 47 12.64 2.91 7.47
CA ILE A 47 12.88 1.94 8.55
C ILE A 47 13.82 0.79 8.13
N ILE A 48 14.21 0.73 6.85
CA ILE A 48 15.09 -0.30 6.33
C ILE A 48 16.55 0.12 6.60
N PRO A 49 17.39 -0.75 7.19
CA PRO A 49 18.81 -0.47 7.37
C PRO A 49 19.52 -0.13 6.05
N LYS A 50 20.39 0.89 6.10
CA LYS A 50 21.06 1.48 4.92
C LYS A 50 22.06 0.55 4.22
N ASP A 51 22.43 -0.57 4.83
CA ASP A 51 23.27 -1.62 4.24
C ASP A 51 22.48 -2.56 3.32
N ASN A 52 21.18 -2.32 3.14
CA ASN A 52 20.38 -2.96 2.10
C ASN A 52 20.32 -2.10 0.83
N GLU A 53 20.06 -2.76 -0.30
CA GLU A 53 19.83 -2.12 -1.59
C GLU A 53 18.34 -2.21 -1.94
N ILE A 54 17.66 -1.07 -2.06
CA ILE A 54 16.25 -1.04 -2.48
C ILE A 54 16.20 -0.97 -4.00
N LEU A 55 15.75 -2.06 -4.63
CA LEU A 55 15.71 -2.21 -6.09
C LEU A 55 14.55 -1.44 -6.75
N GLY A 56 13.48 -1.21 -5.99
CA GLY A 56 12.28 -0.51 -6.42
C GLY A 56 11.08 -0.82 -5.53
N SER A 57 10.02 -0.03 -5.74
CA SER A 57 8.77 -0.12 -5.00
C SER A 57 7.56 -0.07 -5.93
N PHE A 58 6.51 -0.81 -5.57
CA PHE A 58 5.21 -0.78 -6.23
C PHE A 58 4.11 -0.77 -5.18
N ILE A 59 3.16 0.16 -5.34
CA ILE A 59 1.94 0.22 -4.53
C ILE A 59 0.74 0.55 -5.41
N CYS A 60 -0.34 -0.20 -5.25
CA CYS A 60 -1.60 0.04 -5.96
C CYS A 60 -2.80 0.09 -5.01
N GLN A 61 -3.97 0.44 -5.54
CA GLN A 61 -5.18 0.37 -4.75
C GLN A 61 -5.60 -1.10 -4.59
N GLY A 62 -6.01 -1.46 -3.39
CA GLY A 62 -6.57 -2.76 -3.10
C GLY A 62 -7.99 -2.64 -2.57
N LYS A 63 -8.73 -3.75 -2.67
CA LYS A 63 -10.08 -3.88 -2.14
C LYS A 63 -10.17 -3.53 -0.65
N ILE A 64 -11.08 -2.63 -0.31
CA ILE A 64 -11.43 -2.34 1.08
C ILE A 64 -12.47 -3.36 1.55
N ALA A 65 -12.30 -3.88 2.78
CA ALA A 65 -13.21 -4.85 3.38
C ALA A 65 -14.56 -4.23 3.79
N GLU A 66 -15.65 -4.98 3.58
CA GLU A 66 -17.03 -4.57 3.91
C GLU A 66 -17.23 -4.17 5.38
N GLY A 67 -16.49 -4.78 6.31
CA GLY A 67 -16.54 -4.40 7.72
C GLY A 67 -16.13 -2.95 7.97
N LEU A 68 -15.28 -2.38 7.11
CA LEU A 68 -14.89 -0.97 7.19
C LEU A 68 -15.98 -0.04 6.66
N LYS A 69 -16.71 -0.45 5.60
CA LYS A 69 -17.91 0.26 5.11
C LYS A 69 -18.98 0.37 6.20
N ALA A 70 -19.24 -0.73 6.90
CA ALA A 70 -20.20 -0.74 8.02
C ALA A 70 -19.79 0.26 9.11
N LYS A 71 -18.51 0.29 9.50
CA LYS A 71 -17.97 1.28 10.44
C LYS A 71 -18.16 2.72 9.97
N TYR A 72 -17.86 3.03 8.71
CA TYR A 72 -18.04 4.38 8.17
C TYR A 72 -19.52 4.81 8.16
N LYS A 73 -20.44 3.89 7.86
CA LYS A 73 -21.89 4.18 7.95
C LYS A 73 -22.32 4.52 9.38
N GLU A 74 -21.84 3.78 10.39
CA GLU A 74 -22.13 4.10 11.80
C GLU A 74 -21.53 5.44 12.22
N MET A 75 -20.31 5.76 11.79
CA MET A 75 -19.69 7.07 12.03
C MET A 75 -20.50 8.21 11.40
N LEU A 76 -21.04 8.00 10.19
CA LEU A 76 -21.85 9.01 9.51
C LEU A 76 -23.21 9.23 10.20
N LYS A 77 -23.78 8.23 10.89
CA LYS A 77 -24.99 8.43 11.71
C LYS A 77 -24.72 9.39 12.88
N LEU A 78 -23.53 9.33 13.48
CA LEU A 78 -23.12 10.20 14.58
C LEU A 78 -22.64 11.58 14.10
N SER A 79 -22.15 11.68 12.87
CA SER A 79 -21.67 12.93 12.28
C SER A 79 -22.05 13.02 10.79
N PRO A 80 -23.32 13.36 10.49
CA PRO A 80 -23.85 13.32 9.12
C PRO A 80 -23.11 14.24 8.13
N ASP A 81 -22.56 15.35 8.60
CA ASP A 81 -21.88 16.33 7.75
C ASP A 81 -20.38 16.07 7.61
N ASN A 82 -19.90 14.90 8.06
CA ASN A 82 -18.48 14.55 7.95
C ASN A 82 -18.13 14.13 6.51
N GLU A 83 -17.70 15.11 5.71
CA GLU A 83 -17.26 14.93 4.31
C GLU A 83 -16.15 13.89 4.15
N HIS A 84 -15.22 13.81 5.11
CA HIS A 84 -14.15 12.81 5.05
C HIS A 84 -14.70 11.38 5.10
N ILE A 85 -15.68 11.11 5.97
CA ILE A 85 -16.31 9.78 6.06
C ILE A 85 -17.12 9.46 4.79
N ARG A 86 -17.77 10.47 4.18
CA ARG A 86 -18.44 10.31 2.87
C ARG A 86 -17.45 9.93 1.77
N GLN A 87 -16.30 10.61 1.71
CA GLN A 87 -15.22 10.26 0.77
C GLN A 87 -14.70 8.84 0.98
N GLN A 88 -14.55 8.39 2.23
CA GLN A 88 -14.11 7.03 2.54
C GLN A 88 -15.13 5.96 2.12
N LEU A 89 -16.42 6.25 2.17
CA LEU A 89 -17.47 5.39 1.62
C LEU A 89 -17.41 5.30 0.09
N ASN A 90 -17.23 6.44 -0.59
CA ASN A 90 -17.07 6.46 -2.05
C ASN A 90 -15.82 5.68 -2.47
N ASN A 91 -14.69 5.91 -1.78
CA ASN A 91 -13.44 5.19 -2.03
C ASN A 91 -13.59 3.68 -1.78
N HIS A 92 -14.41 3.26 -0.80
CA HIS A 92 -14.72 1.85 -0.63
C HIS A 92 -15.43 1.27 -1.85
N GLU A 93 -16.42 1.96 -2.39
CA GLU A 93 -17.18 1.53 -3.57
C GLU A 93 -16.28 1.43 -4.81
N GLU A 94 -15.46 2.45 -5.06
CA GLU A 94 -14.45 2.41 -6.12
C GLU A 94 -13.50 1.23 -5.92
N SER A 95 -12.98 1.02 -4.70
CA SER A 95 -11.99 -0.05 -4.42
C SER A 95 -12.47 -1.48 -4.71
N GLN A 96 -13.78 -1.73 -4.87
CA GLN A 96 -14.29 -3.10 -5.04
C GLN A 96 -13.82 -3.77 -6.33
N SER A 97 -13.50 -2.98 -7.36
CA SER A 97 -12.90 -3.47 -8.61
C SER A 97 -11.37 -3.47 -8.60
N HIS A 98 -10.72 -3.07 -7.49
CA HIS A 98 -9.28 -2.97 -7.37
C HIS A 98 -8.67 -4.13 -6.54
N PRO A 99 -7.46 -4.63 -6.87
CA PRO A 99 -6.67 -4.25 -8.04
C PRO A 99 -7.33 -4.66 -9.37
N ASP A 100 -7.30 -3.77 -10.35
CA ASP A 100 -7.82 -4.03 -11.70
C ASP A 100 -6.80 -4.74 -12.60
N GLU A 101 -7.18 -5.06 -13.85
CA GLU A 101 -6.30 -5.76 -14.79
C GLU A 101 -5.00 -5.00 -15.10
N GLN A 102 -5.09 -3.67 -15.18
CA GLN A 102 -3.94 -2.81 -15.43
C GLN A 102 -2.99 -2.83 -14.23
N GLU A 103 -3.52 -2.76 -13.02
CA GLU A 103 -2.74 -2.86 -11.78
C GLU A 103 -2.06 -4.22 -11.60
N ILE A 104 -2.74 -5.30 -11.99
CA ILE A 104 -2.17 -6.65 -12.00
C ILE A 104 -1.05 -6.75 -13.05
N TYR A 105 -1.24 -6.17 -14.23
CA TYR A 105 -0.21 -6.11 -15.26
C TYR A 105 1.02 -5.31 -14.79
N GLU A 106 0.83 -4.13 -14.21
CA GLU A 106 1.89 -3.30 -13.64
C GLU A 106 2.65 -4.02 -12.54
N ALA A 107 1.94 -4.70 -11.64
CA ALA A 107 2.53 -5.55 -10.60
C ALA A 107 3.40 -6.67 -11.17
N SER A 108 2.93 -7.33 -12.24
CA SER A 108 3.67 -8.38 -12.93
C SER A 108 4.95 -7.85 -13.59
N MET A 109 4.85 -6.70 -14.25
CA MET A 109 6.00 -6.01 -14.84
C MET A 109 7.01 -5.57 -13.80
N PHE A 110 6.53 -5.00 -12.69
CA PHE A 110 7.36 -4.66 -11.54
C PHE A 110 8.14 -5.89 -11.05
N ALA A 111 7.46 -7.01 -10.76
CA ALA A 111 8.09 -8.22 -10.27
C ALA A 111 9.17 -8.75 -11.23
N LYS A 112 8.88 -8.81 -12.55
CA LYS A 112 9.86 -9.21 -13.57
C LYS A 112 11.09 -8.31 -13.57
N ASN A 113 10.89 -6.99 -13.52
CA ASN A 113 11.98 -6.03 -13.50
C ASN A 113 12.84 -6.15 -12.23
N MET A 114 12.22 -6.41 -11.08
CA MET A 114 12.96 -6.60 -9.81
C MET A 114 13.82 -7.87 -9.86
N MET A 115 13.31 -8.96 -10.45
CA MET A 115 14.09 -10.19 -10.64
C MET A 115 15.31 -9.97 -11.53
N ILE A 116 15.17 -9.20 -12.61
CA ILE A 116 16.29 -8.82 -13.47
C ILE A 116 17.32 -8.01 -12.67
N LYS A 117 16.90 -6.94 -11.97
CA LYS A 117 17.80 -6.11 -11.14
C LYS A 117 18.50 -6.92 -10.05
N ALA A 118 17.79 -7.85 -9.42
CA ALA A 118 18.37 -8.73 -8.39
C ALA A 118 19.49 -9.61 -8.95
N SER A 119 19.39 -10.01 -10.23
CA SER A 119 20.32 -10.91 -10.92
C SER A 119 21.58 -10.21 -11.44
N ILE A 120 21.62 -8.89 -11.47
CA ILE A 120 22.80 -8.11 -11.87
C ILE A 120 23.77 -8.09 -10.69
N VAL A 121 24.94 -8.71 -10.85
CA VAL A 121 26.03 -8.76 -9.86
C VAL A 121 26.75 -7.42 -9.80
#